data_AF-A0A842XZM0-F1
#
_entry.id   AF-A0A842XZM0-F1
#
_cell.length_a   1.000
_cell.length_b   1.000
_cell.length_c   1.000
_cell.angle_alpha   90.00
_cell.angle_beta   90.00
_cell.angle_gamma   90.00
#
_symmetry.space_group_name_H-M   'P 1'
#
loop_
_entity.id
_entity.type
_entity.pdbx_description
1 polymer ?
#
loop_
_entity_poly.entity_id
_entity_poly.type
_entity_poly.pdbx_seq_one_letter_code
_entity_poly.pdbx_strand_id
1 'polypeptide(L)'
;MTRAEILSGIKQAEEEATVLVARANEAKHRTISEAHLESKELLKQAEEEAQKYAESEMSKARKKIDKEREKIIEKGAAEAEENKKNAKKNVTKATNFILSEFERAVNA
;
A
#
# COMPACT_ATOMS: atom_id res chain seq x y z
N MET A 1 24.50 71.91 -18.37
CA MET A 1 25.02 70.97 -17.37
C MET A 1 26.53 71.06 -17.35
N THR A 2 27.10 71.19 -16.16
CA THR A 2 28.53 71.16 -15.95
C THR A 2 29.03 69.72 -16.03
N ARG A 3 30.30 69.55 -16.38
CA ARG A 3 30.95 68.22 -16.45
C ARG A 3 30.84 67.43 -15.14
N ALA A 4 30.75 68.13 -14.00
CA ALA A 4 30.61 67.55 -12.67
C ALA A 4 29.21 66.95 -12.41
N GLU A 5 28.14 67.62 -12.87
CA GLU A 5 26.76 67.11 -12.74
C GLU A 5 26.56 65.81 -13.53
N ILE A 6 27.16 65.72 -14.72
CA ILE A 6 27.11 64.52 -15.56
C ILE A 6 27.83 63.35 -14.88
N LEU A 7 29.02 63.60 -14.31
CA LEU A 7 29.78 62.57 -13.59
C LEU A 7 29.04 62.07 -12.34
N SER A 8 28.38 62.98 -11.62
CA SER A 8 27.56 62.62 -10.46
C SER A 8 26.36 61.76 -10.85
N GLY A 9 25.68 62.10 -11.96
CA GLY A 9 24.58 61.31 -12.48
C GLY A 9 25.00 59.91 -12.94
N ILE A 10 26.17 59.78 -13.55
CA ILE A 10 26.74 58.47 -13.96
C ILE A 10 27.02 57.62 -12.72
N LYS A 11 27.69 58.16 -11.70
CA LYS A 11 27.97 57.42 -10.46
C LYS A 11 26.68 56.95 -9.78
N GLN A 12 25.67 57.81 -9.71
CA GLN A 12 24.41 57.46 -9.09
C GLN A 12 23.69 56.34 -9.87
N ALA A 13 23.72 56.39 -11.20
CA ALA A 13 23.17 55.33 -12.05
C ALA A 13 23.95 54.00 -11.93
N GLU A 14 25.28 54.04 -11.78
CA GLU A 14 26.11 52.84 -11.54
C GLU A 14 25.77 52.18 -10.18
N GLU A 15 25.54 53.00 -9.16
CA GLU A 15 25.21 52.52 -7.82
C GLU A 15 23.79 51.94 -7.78
N GLU A 16 22.82 52.60 -8.44
CA GLU A 16 21.46 52.08 -8.64
C GLU A 16 21.46 50.76 -9.42
N ALA A 17 22.24 50.65 -10.49
CA ALA A 17 22.38 49.42 -11.26
C ALA A 17 22.97 48.28 -10.41
N THR A 18 23.97 48.58 -9.59
CA THR A 18 24.59 47.59 -8.69
C THR A 18 23.59 47.08 -7.65
N VAL A 19 22.80 47.97 -7.05
CA VAL A 19 21.74 47.59 -6.10
C VAL A 19 20.66 46.75 -6.79
N LEU A 20 20.30 47.09 -8.03
CA LEU A 20 19.29 46.36 -8.79
C LEU A 20 19.75 44.93 -9.12
N VAL A 21 21.02 44.74 -9.50
CA VAL A 21 21.61 43.42 -9.73
C VAL A 21 21.67 42.61 -8.43
N ALA A 22 22.05 43.23 -7.31
CA ALA A 22 22.08 42.55 -6.02
C ALA A 22 20.68 42.04 -5.61
N ARG A 23 19.65 42.88 -5.73
CA ARG A 23 18.25 42.50 -5.47
C ARG A 23 17.75 41.40 -6.40
N ALA A 24 18.10 41.46 -7.68
CA ALA A 24 17.73 40.42 -8.64
C ALA A 24 18.35 39.07 -8.29
N ASN A 25 19.62 39.05 -7.87
CA ASN A 25 20.28 37.83 -7.41
C ASN A 25 19.65 37.27 -6.13
N GLU A 26 19.34 38.13 -5.16
CA GLU A 26 18.67 37.72 -3.92
C GLU A 26 17.29 37.11 -4.21
N ALA A 27 16.49 37.78 -5.05
CA ALA A 27 15.18 37.27 -5.49
C ALA A 27 15.31 35.91 -6.19
N LYS A 28 16.28 35.76 -7.10
CA LYS A 28 16.56 34.48 -7.76
C LYS A 28 16.89 33.38 -6.76
N HIS A 29 17.79 33.65 -5.81
CA HIS A 29 18.17 32.67 -4.78
C HIS A 29 16.99 32.27 -3.90
N ARG A 30 16.17 33.25 -3.53
CA ARG A 30 14.96 33.01 -2.74
C ARG A 30 13.98 32.10 -3.47
N THR A 31 13.65 32.40 -4.74
CA THR A 31 12.75 31.57 -5.55
C THR A 31 13.26 30.15 -5.71
N ILE A 32 14.57 29.97 -5.94
CA ILE A 32 15.17 28.64 -6.04
C ILE A 32 15.06 27.88 -4.71
N SER A 33 15.33 28.56 -3.59
CA SER A 33 15.23 27.95 -2.26
C SER A 33 13.80 27.57 -1.91
N GLU A 34 12.82 28.44 -2.21
CA GLU A 34 11.40 28.19 -1.99
C GLU A 34 10.93 26.99 -2.84
N ALA A 35 11.28 26.95 -4.13
CA ALA A 35 10.97 25.82 -5.00
C ALA A 35 11.59 24.49 -4.52
N HIS A 36 12.80 24.53 -3.98
CA HIS A 36 13.43 23.33 -3.39
C HIS A 36 12.74 22.86 -2.11
N LEU A 37 12.29 23.78 -1.26
CA LEU A 37 11.54 23.43 -0.05
C LEU A 37 10.19 22.83 -0.40
N GLU A 38 9.45 23.45 -1.33
CA GLU A 38 8.18 22.91 -1.83
C GLU A 38 8.35 21.54 -2.47
N SER A 39 9.38 21.35 -3.29
CA SER A 39 9.68 20.05 -3.89
C SER A 39 9.96 18.96 -2.85
N LYS A 40 10.70 19.28 -1.78
CA LYS A 40 10.96 18.33 -0.70
C LYS A 40 9.69 17.99 0.09
N GLU A 41 8.84 18.98 0.34
CA GLU A 41 7.57 18.77 1.02
C GLU A 41 6.63 17.89 0.18
N LEU A 42 6.53 18.14 -1.12
CA LEU A 42 5.77 17.29 -2.04
C LEU A 42 6.27 15.84 -2.06
N LEU A 43 7.60 15.63 -2.09
CA LEU A 43 8.18 14.30 -2.04
C LEU A 43 7.84 13.58 -0.73
N LYS A 44 7.97 14.28 0.40
CA LYS A 44 7.63 13.73 1.71
C LYS A 44 6.15 13.37 1.81
N GLN A 45 5.25 14.24 1.33
CA GLN A 45 3.82 13.98 1.31
C GLN A 45 3.50 12.76 0.43
N ALA A 46 4.11 12.66 -0.76
CA ALA A 46 3.94 11.51 -1.64
C ALA A 46 4.44 10.21 -1.00
N GLU A 47 5.57 10.23 -0.28
CA GLU A 47 6.08 9.07 0.47
C GLU A 47 5.12 8.64 1.58
N GLU A 48 4.62 9.59 2.37
CA GLU A 48 3.65 9.31 3.44
C GLU A 48 2.34 8.74 2.90
N GLU A 49 1.83 9.29 1.79
CA GLU A 49 0.64 8.78 1.11
C GLU A 49 0.85 7.38 0.54
N ALA A 50 1.98 7.14 -0.10
CA ALA A 50 2.34 5.82 -0.63
C ALA A 50 2.43 4.78 0.49
N GLN A 51 3.02 5.13 1.63
CA GLN A 51 3.09 4.25 2.80
C GLN A 51 1.69 3.96 3.36
N LYS A 52 0.85 4.98 3.57
CA LYS A 52 -0.53 4.79 4.04
C LYS A 52 -1.34 3.91 3.09
N TYR A 53 -1.17 4.11 1.78
CA TYR A 53 -1.84 3.30 0.77
C TYR A 53 -1.38 1.83 0.85
N ALA A 54 -0.08 1.58 0.93
CA ALA A 54 0.48 0.24 1.06
C ALA A 54 -0.03 -0.47 2.33
N GLU A 55 -0.01 0.21 3.48
CA GLU A 55 -0.52 -0.33 4.74
C GLU A 55 -2.02 -0.66 4.67
N SER A 56 -2.82 0.23 4.07
CA SER A 56 -4.25 0.00 3.83
C SER A 56 -4.49 -1.23 2.95
N GLU A 57 -3.78 -1.35 1.83
CA GLU A 57 -3.93 -2.49 0.92
C GLU A 57 -3.48 -3.81 1.57
N MET A 58 -2.38 -3.80 2.33
CA MET A 58 -1.96 -4.97 3.11
C MET A 58 -3.01 -5.38 4.15
N SER A 59 -3.62 -4.40 4.84
CA SER A 59 -4.70 -4.66 5.80
C SER A 59 -5.95 -5.26 5.13
N LYS A 60 -6.35 -4.72 3.97
CA LYS A 60 -7.47 -5.27 3.18
C LYS A 60 -7.17 -6.69 2.70
N ALA A 61 -5.95 -6.94 2.21
CA ALA A 61 -5.52 -8.26 1.76
C ALA A 61 -5.55 -9.27 2.91
N ARG A 62 -5.05 -8.92 4.10
CA ARG A 62 -5.13 -9.76 5.30
C ARG A 62 -6.57 -10.10 5.67
N LYS A 63 -7.45 -9.09 5.75
CA LYS A 63 -8.88 -9.31 6.02
C LYS A 63 -9.54 -10.22 4.99
N LYS A 64 -9.14 -10.15 3.72
CA LYS A 64 -9.64 -11.03 2.67
C LYS A 64 -9.15 -12.46 2.87
N ILE A 65 -7.87 -12.65 3.17
CA ILE A 65 -7.29 -13.97 3.49
C ILE A 65 -8.00 -14.59 4.69
N ASP A 66 -8.23 -13.83 5.76
CA ASP A 66 -8.89 -14.33 6.96
C ASP A 66 -10.33 -14.79 6.66
N LYS A 67 -11.09 -14.01 5.88
CA LYS A 67 -12.44 -14.39 5.44
C LYS A 67 -12.45 -15.64 4.57
N GLU A 68 -11.51 -15.76 3.63
CA GLU A 68 -11.41 -16.95 2.78
C GLU A 68 -10.99 -18.18 3.61
N ARG A 69 -10.10 -18.00 4.59
CA ARG A 69 -9.71 -19.05 5.53
C ARG A 69 -10.91 -19.54 6.34
N GLU A 70 -11.71 -18.63 6.90
CA GLU A 70 -12.94 -18.97 7.63
C GLU A 70 -13.90 -19.78 6.75
N LYS A 71 -14.15 -19.33 5.51
CA LYS A 71 -14.98 -20.08 4.55
C LYS A 71 -14.46 -21.49 4.28
N ILE A 72 -13.14 -21.66 4.12
CA ILE A 72 -12.54 -22.98 3.89
C ILE A 72 -12.74 -23.88 5.10
N ILE A 73 -12.56 -23.35 6.31
CA ILE A 73 -12.76 -24.10 7.56
C ILE A 73 -14.23 -24.51 7.71
N GLU A 74 -15.17 -23.58 7.51
CA GLU A 74 -16.62 -23.86 7.59
C GLU A 74 -17.04 -24.91 6.57
N LYS A 75 -16.57 -24.79 5.32
CA LYS A 75 -16.82 -25.77 4.26
C LYS A 75 -16.25 -27.13 4.63
N GLY A 76 -15.01 -27.20 5.10
CA GLY A 76 -14.38 -28.45 5.52
C GLY A 76 -15.10 -29.11 6.71
N ALA A 77 -15.59 -28.32 7.66
CA ALA A 77 -16.40 -28.82 8.78
C ALA A 77 -17.74 -29.40 8.30
N ALA A 78 -18.41 -28.73 7.35
CA ALA A 78 -19.65 -29.23 6.76
C ALA A 78 -19.44 -30.54 5.99
N GLU A 79 -18.38 -30.62 5.17
CA GLU A 79 -18.01 -31.83 4.43
C GLU A 79 -17.64 -32.99 5.38
N ALA A 80 -16.95 -32.70 6.48
CA ALA A 80 -16.61 -33.72 7.48
C ALA A 80 -17.85 -34.28 8.18
N GLU A 81 -18.81 -33.44 8.55
CA GLU A 81 -20.07 -33.90 9.15
C GLU A 81 -20.94 -34.68 8.15
N GLU A 82 -20.95 -34.28 6.88
CA GLU A 82 -21.62 -35.05 5.83
C GLU A 82 -20.97 -36.44 5.66
N ASN A 83 -19.65 -36.49 5.57
CA ASN A 83 -18.90 -37.75 5.48
C ASN A 83 -19.16 -38.65 6.68
N LYS A 84 -19.17 -38.10 7.89
CA LYS A 84 -19.49 -38.84 9.12
C LYS A 84 -20.90 -39.41 9.10
N LYS A 85 -21.88 -38.64 8.61
CA LYS A 85 -23.27 -39.11 8.46
C LYS A 85 -23.36 -40.24 7.43
N ASN A 86 -22.66 -40.12 6.31
CA ASN A 86 -22.62 -41.13 5.26
C ASN A 86 -21.91 -42.41 5.73
N ALA A 87 -20.77 -42.28 6.42
CA ALA A 87 -20.05 -43.38 7.02
C ALA A 87 -20.94 -44.14 8.03
N LYS A 88 -21.60 -43.43 8.97
CA LYS A 88 -22.51 -44.05 9.94
C LYS A 88 -23.63 -44.86 9.27
N LYS A 89 -24.20 -44.38 8.16
CA LYS A 89 -25.23 -45.12 7.40
C LYS A 89 -24.70 -46.40 6.75
N ASN A 90 -23.43 -46.39 6.33
CA ASN A 90 -22.82 -47.51 5.61
C ASN A 90 -22.18 -48.54 6.54
N VAL A 91 -21.76 -48.16 7.76
CA VAL A 91 -21.15 -49.09 8.73
C VAL A 91 -22.05 -50.30 8.97
N THR A 92 -23.33 -50.11 9.28
CA THR A 92 -24.25 -51.24 9.53
C THR A 92 -24.38 -52.15 8.33
N LYS A 93 -24.44 -51.58 7.11
CA LYS A 93 -24.52 -52.37 5.87
C LYS A 93 -23.24 -53.17 5.63
N ALA A 94 -22.08 -52.55 5.84
CA ALA A 94 -20.79 -53.20 5.69
C ALA A 94 -20.60 -54.33 6.72
N THR A 95 -20.95 -54.11 7.99
CA THR A 95 -20.89 -55.15 9.02
C THR A 95 -21.79 -56.34 8.66
N ASN A 96 -23.03 -56.09 8.22
CA ASN A 96 -23.94 -57.16 7.81
C ASN A 96 -23.43 -57.94 6.59
N PHE A 97 -22.80 -57.25 5.63
CA PHE A 97 -22.20 -57.89 4.47
C PHE A 97 -21.02 -58.80 4.85
N ILE A 98 -20.13 -58.32 5.73
CA ILE A 98 -18.98 -59.12 6.20
C ILE A 98 -19.49 -60.33 6.99
N LEU A 99 -20.50 -60.16 7.85
CA LEU A 99 -21.07 -61.26 8.62
C LEU A 99 -21.67 -62.35 7.71
N SER A 100 -22.40 -61.95 6.67
CA SER A 100 -23.04 -62.90 5.76
C SER A 100 -22.04 -63.61 4.84
N GLU A 101 -20.95 -62.95 4.43
CA GLU A 101 -19.85 -63.62 3.72
C GLU A 101 -19.10 -64.59 4.63
N PHE A 102 -18.89 -64.24 5.91
CA PHE A 102 -18.28 -65.13 6.89
C PHE A 102 -19.14 -66.38 7.14
N GLU A 103 -20.44 -66.21 7.36
CA GLU A 103 -21.39 -67.32 7.51
C GLU A 103 -21.41 -68.22 6.26
N ARG A 104 -21.31 -67.64 5.06
CA ARG A 104 -21.25 -68.42 3.81
C ARG A 104 -19.95 -69.21 3.70
N ALA A 105 -18.82 -68.64 4.13
CA ALA A 105 -17.53 -69.32 4.10
C ALA A 105 -17.39 -70.43 5.15
N VAL A 106 -18.07 -70.31 6.30
CA VAL A 106 -18.07 -71.35 7.36
C VAL A 106 -19.04 -72.50 7.04
N ASN A 107 -20.13 -72.21 6.33
CA ASN A 107 -21.13 -73.22 5.91
C ASN A 107 -20.83 -73.88 4.55
N ALA A 108 -19.68 -73.58 3.93
CA ALA A 108 -19.18 -74.18 2.69
C ALA A 108 -18.11 -75.22 2.99
#